data_AF-A0AAI8V9E6-F1
#
_entry.id   AF-A0AAI8V9E6-F1
#
_cell.length_a   1.000
_cell.length_b   1.000
_cell.length_c   1.000
_cell.angle_alpha   90.00
_cell.angle_beta   90.00
_cell.angle_gamma   90.00
#
_symmetry.space_group_name_H-M   'P 1'
#
loop_
_entity.id
_entity.type
_entity.pdbx_description
1 polymer ?
#
loop_
_entity_poly.entity_id
_entity_poly.type
_entity_poly.pdbx_seq_one_letter_code
_entity_poly.pdbx_strand_id
1 'polypeptide(L)'
;MTQTAFSALDAKVSKSELLMSVAPLRLMCAGGCVAVMYMNVRGSTEDVDILVDPNVDTAPEYQTAFAQAIRAVSESQKLQTDWMNDELKGMEWSLECKLRRIESARRQLDIDDATALVHHNMQSTGQPLGVQYLQALNFNGFETPISRAIATVKRQYERQYGQVGIADIEWDEQARTYRYNALDGTVCYV
;
A
#
# COMPACT_ATOMS: atom_id res chain seq x y z
N MET A 1 -0.58 23.12 -7.45
CA MET A 1 0.57 22.18 -7.33
C MET A 1 0.69 21.30 -8.58
N THR A 2 -0.38 20.56 -8.91
CA THR A 2 -0.38 19.46 -9.89
C THR A 2 0.26 19.78 -11.25
N GLN A 3 -0.16 20.82 -11.98
CA GLN A 3 0.34 21.02 -13.35
C GLN A 3 1.84 21.33 -13.43
N THR A 4 2.37 22.11 -12.49
CA THR A 4 3.82 22.40 -12.41
C THR A 4 4.64 21.17 -12.02
N ALA A 5 4.09 20.31 -11.16
CA ALA A 5 4.75 19.08 -10.72
C ALA A 5 4.82 18.05 -11.86
N PHE A 6 3.73 17.84 -12.61
CA PHE A 6 3.72 16.96 -13.78
C PHE A 6 4.69 17.41 -14.89
N SER A 7 4.76 18.71 -15.19
CA SER A 7 5.72 19.22 -16.18
C SER A 7 7.17 19.00 -15.76
N ALA A 8 7.47 19.12 -14.46
CA ALA A 8 8.81 18.82 -13.96
C ALA A 8 9.12 17.31 -13.98
N LEU A 9 8.13 16.46 -13.71
CA LEU A 9 8.28 15.01 -13.84
C LEU A 9 8.59 14.62 -15.28
N ASP A 10 7.85 15.16 -16.25
CA ASP A 10 8.10 14.95 -17.68
C ASP A 10 9.53 15.39 -18.09
N ALA A 11 9.99 16.54 -17.57
CA ALA A 11 11.36 17.02 -17.77
C ALA A 11 12.45 16.14 -17.10
N LYS A 12 12.10 15.34 -16.08
CA LYS A 12 13.01 14.36 -15.48
C LYS A 12 12.99 13.04 -16.26
N VAL A 13 11.80 12.56 -16.64
CA VAL A 13 11.61 11.35 -17.45
C VAL A 13 12.35 11.47 -18.79
N SER A 14 12.25 12.62 -19.46
CA SER A 14 12.94 12.89 -20.73
C SER A 14 14.47 12.82 -20.66
N LYS A 15 15.06 12.87 -19.47
CA LYS A 15 16.52 12.76 -19.26
C LYS A 15 16.97 11.34 -18.93
N SER A 16 16.03 10.42 -18.70
CA SER A 16 16.32 9.02 -18.40
C SER A 16 16.21 8.18 -19.66
N GLU A 17 17.33 7.70 -20.20
CA GLU A 17 17.32 6.79 -21.36
C GLU A 17 16.45 5.55 -21.08
N LEU A 18 16.51 5.04 -19.85
CA LEU A 18 15.73 3.87 -19.44
C LEU A 18 14.23 4.15 -19.47
N LEU A 19 13.75 5.26 -18.88
CA LEU A 19 12.32 5.59 -18.89
C LEU A 19 11.84 6.01 -20.28
N MET A 20 12.72 6.61 -21.08
CA MET A 20 12.41 6.95 -22.48
C MET A 20 12.21 5.71 -23.35
N SER A 21 12.79 4.56 -23.00
CA SER A 21 12.55 3.30 -23.71
C SER A 21 11.11 2.79 -23.59
N VAL A 22 10.37 3.26 -22.56
CA VAL A 22 8.97 2.90 -22.29
C VAL A 22 8.03 4.11 -22.35
N ALA A 23 8.53 5.26 -22.82
CA ALA A 23 7.72 6.47 -22.98
C ALA A 23 6.72 6.33 -24.15
N PRO A 24 5.55 7.01 -24.09
CA PRO A 24 5.07 7.81 -22.97
C PRO A 24 4.61 6.94 -21.79
N LEU A 25 5.00 7.33 -20.57
CA LEU A 25 4.53 6.68 -19.34
C LEU A 25 3.03 6.96 -19.17
N ARG A 26 2.23 5.91 -19.03
CA ARG A 26 0.78 6.04 -18.77
C ARG A 26 0.52 5.89 -17.28
N LEU A 27 -0.15 6.88 -16.70
CA LEU A 27 -0.54 6.87 -15.29
C LEU A 27 -2.04 7.09 -15.20
N MET A 28 -2.71 6.36 -14.31
CA MET A 28 -4.08 6.67 -13.93
C MET A 28 -4.05 7.44 -12.61
N CYS A 29 -4.44 8.71 -12.63
CA CYS A 29 -4.56 9.50 -11.40
C CYS A 29 -5.90 9.19 -10.70
N ALA A 30 -5.85 9.14 -9.37
CA ALA A 30 -7.02 9.00 -8.50
C ALA A 30 -7.07 10.15 -7.48
N GLY A 31 -8.04 10.08 -6.56
CA GLY A 31 -8.10 10.97 -5.40
C GLY A 31 -8.20 12.46 -5.72
N GLY A 32 -7.52 13.27 -4.92
CA GLY A 32 -7.59 14.74 -4.97
C GLY A 32 -7.12 15.34 -6.30
N CYS A 33 -6.26 14.63 -7.02
CA CYS A 33 -5.78 14.98 -8.35
C CYS A 33 -6.93 15.12 -9.37
N VAL A 34 -7.90 14.20 -9.34
CA VAL A 34 -9.11 14.22 -10.20
C VAL A 34 -10.01 15.41 -9.86
N ALA A 35 -10.18 15.69 -8.57
CA ALA A 35 -11.01 16.82 -8.09
C ALA A 35 -10.48 18.18 -8.57
N VAL A 36 -9.16 18.33 -8.65
CA VAL A 36 -8.50 19.56 -9.12
C VAL A 36 -8.51 19.65 -10.65
N MET A 37 -8.01 18.62 -11.35
CA MET A 37 -7.75 18.72 -12.79
C MET A 37 -8.97 18.47 -13.67
N TYR A 38 -9.87 17.56 -13.25
CA TYR A 38 -11.00 17.15 -14.08
C TYR A 38 -12.31 17.80 -13.62
N MET A 39 -12.59 17.76 -12.32
CA MET A 39 -13.85 18.27 -11.77
C MET A 39 -13.81 19.77 -11.44
N ASN A 40 -12.61 20.36 -11.36
CA ASN A 40 -12.38 21.77 -11.02
C ASN A 40 -13.10 22.22 -9.73
N VAL A 41 -13.16 21.33 -8.72
CA VAL A 41 -13.86 21.59 -7.45
C VAL A 41 -13.03 22.47 -6.52
N ARG A 42 -11.70 22.40 -6.62
CA ARG A 42 -10.73 23.18 -5.83
C ARG A 42 -9.44 23.42 -6.62
N GLY A 43 -8.66 24.42 -6.22
CA GLY A 43 -7.45 24.85 -6.96
C GLY A 43 -6.17 24.06 -6.68
N SER A 44 -6.16 23.18 -5.65
CA SER A 44 -4.97 22.40 -5.28
C SER A 44 -5.32 21.11 -4.55
N THR A 45 -4.36 20.18 -4.56
CA THR A 45 -4.31 18.94 -3.78
C THR A 45 -2.92 18.85 -3.14
N GLU A 46 -2.80 18.10 -2.06
CA GLU A 46 -1.55 17.96 -1.29
C GLU A 46 -0.61 16.95 -1.95
N ASP A 47 -1.18 15.91 -2.53
CA ASP A 47 -0.54 14.75 -3.15
C ASP A 47 -1.28 14.29 -4.43
N VAL A 48 -0.67 13.32 -5.11
CA VAL A 48 -1.14 12.71 -6.35
C VAL A 48 -1.07 11.19 -6.26
N ASP A 49 -2.23 10.58 -6.11
CA ASP A 49 -2.38 9.12 -6.10
C ASP A 49 -2.43 8.62 -7.53
N ILE A 50 -1.56 7.66 -7.86
CA ILE A 50 -1.48 7.08 -9.19
C ILE A 50 -1.63 5.56 -9.16
N LEU A 51 -2.00 5.00 -10.31
CA LEU A 51 -1.69 3.63 -10.69
C LEU A 51 -0.74 3.70 -11.89
N VAL A 52 0.45 3.13 -11.72
CA VAL A 52 1.49 3.13 -12.76
C VAL A 52 1.19 2.10 -13.85
N ASP A 53 1.58 2.38 -15.10
CA ASP A 53 1.51 1.45 -16.23
C ASP A 53 2.03 0.05 -15.84
N PRO A 54 1.26 -1.03 -16.09
CA PRO A 54 1.72 -2.39 -15.80
C PRO A 54 3.08 -2.73 -16.42
N ASN A 55 3.43 -2.18 -17.57
CA ASN A 55 4.74 -2.45 -18.19
C ASN A 55 5.90 -1.84 -17.40
N VAL A 56 5.68 -0.68 -16.77
CA VAL A 56 6.64 -0.04 -15.86
C VAL A 56 6.64 -0.79 -14.52
N ASP A 57 5.48 -1.28 -14.10
CA ASP A 57 5.34 -2.03 -12.85
C ASP A 57 6.00 -3.41 -12.90
N THR A 58 5.99 -4.08 -14.04
CA THR A 58 6.51 -5.45 -14.15
C THR A 58 8.04 -5.55 -14.12
N ALA A 59 8.76 -4.43 -14.22
CA ALA A 59 10.22 -4.40 -14.27
C ALA A 59 10.80 -3.53 -13.14
N PRO A 60 11.56 -4.13 -12.19
CA PRO A 60 12.12 -3.40 -11.04
C PRO A 60 13.00 -2.19 -11.42
N GLU A 61 13.71 -2.27 -12.53
CA GLU A 61 14.54 -1.18 -13.05
C GLU A 61 13.73 0.04 -13.48
N TYR A 62 12.55 -0.16 -14.08
CA TYR A 62 11.64 0.92 -14.46
C TYR A 62 10.98 1.53 -13.23
N GLN A 63 10.53 0.71 -12.28
CA GLN A 63 10.03 1.18 -10.98
C GLN A 63 11.07 2.05 -10.27
N THR A 64 12.31 1.58 -10.18
CA THR A 64 13.40 2.28 -9.50
C THR A 64 13.69 3.62 -10.17
N ALA A 65 13.82 3.65 -11.50
CA ALA A 65 14.08 4.87 -12.24
C ALA A 65 12.91 5.86 -12.14
N PHE A 66 11.67 5.38 -12.14
CA PHE A 66 10.49 6.22 -12.00
C PHE A 66 10.37 6.82 -10.59
N ALA A 67 10.60 6.03 -9.55
CA ALA A 67 10.66 6.51 -8.16
C ALA A 67 11.77 7.56 -7.97
N GLN A 68 12.94 7.38 -8.60
CA GLN A 68 14.01 8.38 -8.60
C GLN A 68 13.59 9.68 -9.30
N ALA A 69 12.85 9.61 -10.41
CA ALA A 69 12.31 10.79 -11.09
C ALA A 69 11.31 11.56 -10.20
N ILE A 70 10.39 10.85 -9.53
CA ILE A 70 9.43 11.43 -8.58
C ILE A 70 10.17 12.12 -7.43
N ARG A 71 11.18 11.47 -6.84
CA ARG A 71 12.00 12.04 -5.77
C ARG A 71 12.77 13.29 -6.23
N ALA A 72 13.33 13.27 -7.43
CA ALA A 72 14.03 14.42 -7.99
C ALA A 72 13.10 15.63 -8.22
N VAL A 73 11.82 15.40 -8.50
CA VAL A 73 10.81 16.49 -8.54
C VAL A 73 10.53 17.02 -7.14
N SER A 74 10.31 16.13 -6.17
CA SER A 74 10.11 16.50 -4.76
C SER A 74 11.20 17.43 -4.25
N GLU A 75 12.47 17.05 -4.45
CA GLU A 75 13.63 17.85 -4.06
C GLU A 75 13.69 19.20 -4.81
N SER A 76 13.39 19.21 -6.11
CA SER A 76 13.46 20.43 -6.92
C SER A 76 12.34 21.44 -6.63
N GLN A 77 11.17 20.97 -6.21
CA GLN A 77 9.99 21.80 -5.97
C GLN A 77 9.64 21.97 -4.49
N LYS A 78 10.43 21.38 -3.58
CA LYS A 78 10.19 21.35 -2.13
C LYS A 78 8.81 20.77 -1.77
N LEU A 79 8.43 19.70 -2.47
CA LEU A 79 7.22 18.94 -2.16
C LEU A 79 7.51 17.92 -1.05
N GLN A 80 6.47 17.31 -0.49
CA GLN A 80 6.64 16.14 0.37
C GLN A 80 7.27 14.99 -0.44
N THR A 81 7.94 14.06 0.25
CA THR A 81 8.68 12.96 -0.42
C THR A 81 7.76 11.98 -1.14
N ASP A 82 6.52 11.91 -0.72
CA ASP A 82 5.42 11.05 -1.14
C ASP A 82 4.33 11.83 -1.91
N TRP A 83 4.65 13.03 -2.42
CA TRP A 83 3.73 13.87 -3.20
C TRP A 83 3.10 13.17 -4.42
N MET A 84 3.73 12.11 -4.90
CA MET A 84 3.19 11.20 -5.91
C MET A 84 3.48 9.77 -5.49
N ASN A 85 2.42 9.02 -5.24
CA ASN A 85 2.50 7.68 -4.67
C ASN A 85 1.61 6.71 -5.46
N ASP A 86 2.02 5.45 -5.55
CA ASP A 86 1.21 4.40 -6.18
C ASP A 86 0.28 3.78 -5.13
N GLU A 87 -0.57 4.61 -4.49
CA GLU A 87 -1.47 4.16 -3.41
C GLU A 87 -2.37 3.01 -3.85
N LEU A 88 -2.71 2.96 -5.14
CA LEU A 88 -3.52 1.91 -5.73
C LEU A 88 -2.81 0.55 -5.76
N LYS A 89 -1.48 0.52 -5.63
CA LYS A 89 -0.69 -0.71 -5.42
C LYS A 89 -0.39 -1.03 -3.97
N GLY A 90 -0.72 -0.15 -3.02
CA GLY A 90 -0.56 -0.47 -1.61
C GLY A 90 -1.30 -1.76 -1.29
N MET A 91 -0.57 -2.86 -1.09
CA MET A 91 -1.17 -4.10 -0.56
C MET A 91 -1.94 -3.81 0.73
N GLU A 92 -1.42 -2.85 1.50
CA GLU A 92 -2.00 -2.30 2.72
C GLU A 92 -3.34 -1.59 2.43
N TRP A 93 -3.41 -0.71 1.42
CA TRP A 93 -4.66 -0.08 0.96
C TRP A 93 -5.68 -1.13 0.52
N SER A 94 -5.25 -2.06 -0.33
CA SER A 94 -6.12 -3.13 -0.85
C SER A 94 -6.66 -3.98 0.30
N LEU A 95 -5.79 -4.37 1.24
CA LEU A 95 -6.17 -5.13 2.43
C LEU A 95 -7.12 -4.33 3.32
N GLU A 96 -6.86 -3.04 3.57
CA GLU A 96 -7.75 -2.16 4.32
C GLU A 96 -9.15 -2.11 3.66
N CYS A 97 -9.22 -1.88 2.36
CA CYS A 97 -10.46 -1.87 1.60
C CYS A 97 -11.26 -3.18 1.78
N LYS A 98 -10.59 -4.34 1.71
CA LYS A 98 -11.24 -5.63 1.94
C LYS A 98 -11.72 -5.76 3.38
N LEU A 99 -10.89 -5.42 4.36
CA LEU A 99 -11.26 -5.48 5.78
C LEU A 99 -12.47 -4.59 6.08
N ARG A 100 -12.52 -3.36 5.56
CA ARG A 100 -13.68 -2.47 5.71
C ARG A 100 -14.94 -3.00 5.06
N ARG A 101 -14.81 -3.64 3.89
CA ARG A 101 -15.94 -4.29 3.22
C ARG A 101 -16.45 -5.47 4.03
N ILE A 102 -15.57 -6.31 4.56
CA ILE A 102 -15.94 -7.42 5.46
C ILE A 102 -16.64 -6.89 6.72
N GLU A 103 -16.15 -5.79 7.27
CA GLU A 103 -16.70 -5.16 8.47
C GLU A 103 -18.09 -4.56 8.22
N SER A 104 -18.33 -3.94 7.07
CA SER A 104 -19.65 -3.41 6.72
C SER A 104 -20.63 -4.51 6.27
N ALA A 105 -20.16 -5.50 5.52
CA ALA A 105 -20.95 -6.62 5.03
C ALA A 105 -20.09 -7.87 4.86
N ARG A 106 -20.51 -9.00 5.45
CA ARG A 106 -19.79 -10.27 5.34
C ARG A 106 -19.88 -10.83 3.92
N ARG A 107 -18.89 -10.50 3.08
CA ARG A 107 -18.74 -11.00 1.71
C ARG A 107 -17.60 -12.01 1.67
N GLN A 108 -17.90 -13.26 1.31
CA GLN A 108 -16.89 -14.33 1.26
C GLN A 108 -15.73 -13.98 0.31
N LEU A 109 -16.02 -13.38 -0.85
CA LEU A 109 -14.99 -12.91 -1.79
C LEU A 109 -13.99 -11.94 -1.16
N ASP A 110 -14.46 -10.99 -0.35
CA ASP A 110 -13.54 -10.04 0.30
C ASP A 110 -12.70 -10.73 1.40
N ILE A 111 -13.23 -11.77 2.06
CA ILE A 111 -12.48 -12.61 3.01
C ILE A 111 -11.37 -13.37 2.26
N ASP A 112 -11.70 -14.03 1.15
CA ASP A 112 -10.76 -14.81 0.36
C ASP A 112 -9.64 -13.91 -0.20
N ASP A 113 -9.99 -12.74 -0.74
CA ASP A 113 -9.03 -11.74 -1.22
C ASP A 113 -8.11 -11.24 -0.11
N ALA A 114 -8.67 -10.89 1.06
CA ALA A 114 -7.88 -10.43 2.20
C ALA A 114 -6.93 -11.53 2.71
N THR A 115 -7.39 -12.79 2.75
CA THR A 115 -6.58 -13.94 3.12
C THR A 115 -5.41 -14.15 2.14
N ALA A 116 -5.63 -13.96 0.83
CA ALA A 116 -4.57 -14.03 -0.17
C ALA A 116 -3.53 -12.91 -0.01
N LEU A 117 -3.98 -11.68 0.28
CA LEU A 117 -3.09 -10.54 0.53
C LEU A 117 -2.20 -10.75 1.77
N VAL A 118 -2.76 -11.29 2.85
CA VAL A 118 -2.00 -11.70 4.04
C VAL A 118 -0.98 -12.79 3.69
N HIS A 119 -1.35 -13.75 2.84
CA HIS A 119 -0.45 -14.81 2.41
C HIS A 119 0.73 -14.27 1.60
N HIS A 120 0.46 -13.35 0.68
CA HIS A 120 1.52 -12.70 -0.08
C HIS A 120 2.48 -11.95 0.85
N ASN A 121 1.98 -11.21 1.85
CA ASN A 121 2.84 -10.55 2.82
C ASN A 121 3.74 -11.57 3.54
N MET A 122 3.16 -12.65 4.06
CA MET A 122 3.90 -13.71 4.73
C MET A 122 4.99 -14.33 3.83
N GLN A 123 4.72 -14.56 2.54
CA GLN A 123 5.73 -15.10 1.61
C GLN A 123 6.86 -14.10 1.35
N SER A 124 6.56 -12.81 1.32
CA SER A 124 7.53 -11.75 1.01
C SER A 124 8.39 -11.36 2.21
N THR A 125 7.83 -11.35 3.42
CA THR A 125 8.52 -10.89 4.65
C THR A 125 8.95 -12.03 5.57
N GLY A 126 8.31 -13.19 5.47
CA GLY A 126 8.45 -14.28 6.45
C GLY A 126 7.80 -14.00 7.80
N GLN A 127 7.02 -12.92 7.92
CA GLN A 127 6.47 -12.43 9.19
C GLN A 127 4.95 -12.22 9.10
N PRO A 128 4.19 -12.52 10.17
CA PRO A 128 2.77 -12.22 10.22
C PRO A 128 2.51 -10.71 10.33
N LEU A 129 1.35 -10.27 9.85
CA LEU A 129 0.89 -8.90 10.05
C LEU A 129 0.39 -8.70 11.48
N GLY A 130 0.75 -7.57 12.09
CA GLY A 130 0.30 -7.20 13.43
C GLY A 130 -1.17 -6.79 13.46
N VAL A 131 -1.94 -7.26 14.45
CA VAL A 131 -3.35 -6.83 14.65
C VAL A 131 -3.44 -5.31 14.84
N GLN A 132 -2.57 -4.73 15.68
CA GLN A 132 -2.54 -3.29 15.95
C GLN A 132 -2.20 -2.48 14.70
N TYR A 133 -1.25 -2.98 13.91
CA TYR A 133 -0.88 -2.38 12.63
C TYR A 133 -2.08 -2.35 11.66
N LEU A 134 -2.80 -3.48 11.52
CA LEU A 134 -4.00 -3.53 10.67
C LEU A 134 -5.11 -2.60 11.17
N GLN A 135 -5.32 -2.50 12.48
CA GLN A 135 -6.30 -1.60 13.08
C GLN A 135 -5.99 -0.12 12.84
N ALA A 136 -4.70 0.23 12.68
CA ALA A 136 -4.26 1.59 12.43
C ALA A 136 -4.37 2.01 10.95
N LEU A 137 -4.62 1.07 10.03
CA LEU A 137 -4.81 1.40 8.61
C LEU A 137 -6.03 2.29 8.42
N ASN A 138 -5.80 3.51 7.92
CA ASN A 138 -6.86 4.50 7.71
C ASN A 138 -6.67 5.32 6.43
N PHE A 139 -6.18 4.70 5.37
CA PHE A 139 -6.01 5.38 4.10
C PHE A 139 -7.36 5.86 3.53
N ASN A 140 -8.47 5.15 3.77
CA ASN A 140 -9.80 5.59 3.32
C ASN A 140 -10.44 6.69 4.20
N GLY A 141 -9.80 7.12 5.30
CA GLY A 141 -10.32 8.13 6.21
C GLY A 141 -11.56 7.71 7.02
N PHE A 142 -11.84 6.40 7.13
CA PHE A 142 -12.93 5.89 7.94
C PHE A 142 -12.44 5.44 9.34
N GLU A 143 -12.92 6.10 10.39
CA GLU A 143 -12.62 5.77 11.80
C GLU A 143 -13.32 4.50 12.31
N THR A 144 -13.96 3.72 11.44
CA THR A 144 -14.71 2.53 11.88
C THR A 144 -13.75 1.40 12.28
N PRO A 145 -13.84 0.87 13.52
CA PRO A 145 -13.01 -0.25 13.95
C PRO A 145 -13.26 -1.49 13.10
N ILE A 146 -12.19 -2.12 12.60
CA ILE A 146 -12.23 -3.30 11.73
C ILE A 146 -11.90 -4.62 12.46
N SER A 147 -12.04 -4.65 13.79
CA SER A 147 -11.61 -5.76 14.64
C SER A 147 -12.29 -7.10 14.28
N ARG A 148 -13.56 -7.08 13.85
CA ARG A 148 -14.28 -8.30 13.49
C ARG A 148 -13.84 -8.81 12.11
N ALA A 149 -13.54 -7.92 11.17
CA ALA A 149 -12.94 -8.28 9.90
C ALA A 149 -11.57 -8.93 10.08
N ILE A 150 -10.68 -8.31 10.87
CA ILE A 150 -9.34 -8.87 11.18
C ILE A 150 -9.47 -10.27 11.78
N ALA A 151 -10.32 -10.43 12.82
CA ALA A 151 -10.52 -11.75 13.44
C ALA A 151 -11.09 -12.79 12.47
N THR A 152 -11.88 -12.37 11.49
CA THR A 152 -12.45 -13.25 10.47
C THR A 152 -11.39 -13.72 9.48
N VAL A 153 -10.58 -12.79 8.96
CA VAL A 153 -9.47 -13.10 8.04
C VAL A 153 -8.40 -13.93 8.74
N LYS A 154 -8.07 -13.63 10.01
CA LYS A 154 -7.16 -14.42 10.85
C LYS A 154 -7.59 -15.90 10.90
N ARG A 155 -8.84 -16.18 11.31
CA ARG A 155 -9.36 -17.55 11.38
C ARG A 155 -9.39 -18.24 10.01
N GLN A 156 -9.72 -17.53 8.95
CA GLN A 156 -9.74 -18.10 7.60
C GLN A 156 -8.32 -18.50 7.17
N TYR A 157 -7.35 -17.61 7.40
CA TYR A 157 -5.95 -17.85 7.05
C TYR A 157 -5.40 -19.08 7.78
N GLU A 158 -5.63 -19.19 9.10
CA GLU A 158 -5.18 -20.32 9.91
C GLU A 158 -5.77 -21.65 9.42
N ARG A 159 -7.07 -21.65 9.04
CA ARG A 159 -7.74 -22.84 8.47
C ARG A 159 -7.18 -23.23 7.12
N GLN A 160 -6.83 -22.26 6.28
CA GLN A 160 -6.42 -22.49 4.90
C GLN A 160 -4.94 -22.88 4.78
N TYR A 161 -4.07 -22.27 5.57
CA TYR A 161 -2.62 -22.42 5.45
C TYR A 161 -1.94 -23.11 6.63
N GLY A 162 -2.65 -23.36 7.74
CA GLY A 162 -2.09 -24.07 8.89
C GLY A 162 -0.96 -23.32 9.60
N GLN A 163 -0.88 -22.00 9.45
CA GLN A 163 0.13 -21.13 10.07
C GLN A 163 -0.48 -19.78 10.46
N VAL A 164 0.21 -19.01 11.31
CA VAL A 164 -0.26 -17.68 11.75
C VAL A 164 0.08 -16.63 10.71
N GLY A 165 -0.91 -16.03 10.06
CA GLY A 165 -0.71 -14.92 9.11
C GLY A 165 -0.96 -13.53 9.70
N ILE A 166 -1.76 -13.46 10.77
CA ILE A 166 -2.06 -12.24 11.52
C ILE A 166 -1.89 -12.55 13.00
N ALA A 167 -1.07 -11.77 13.70
CA ALA A 167 -0.71 -12.01 15.08
C ALA A 167 -0.83 -10.77 15.96
N ASP A 168 -1.05 -11.02 17.25
CA ASP A 168 -0.81 -10.02 18.29
C ASP A 168 0.70 -10.03 18.54
N ILE A 169 1.37 -8.96 18.11
CA ILE A 169 2.83 -8.82 18.18
C ILE A 169 3.15 -7.96 19.41
N GLU A 170 3.99 -8.49 20.30
CA GLU A 170 4.32 -7.87 21.57
C GLU A 170 5.83 -7.72 21.73
N TRP A 171 6.29 -6.67 22.39
CA TRP A 171 7.69 -6.50 22.73
C TRP A 171 8.08 -7.43 23.88
N ASP A 172 9.16 -8.19 23.71
CA ASP A 172 9.78 -9.00 24.75
C ASP A 172 10.99 -8.26 25.34
N GLU A 173 10.87 -7.78 26.59
CA GLU A 173 11.94 -7.02 27.25
C GLU A 173 13.22 -7.85 27.47
N GLN A 174 13.09 -9.17 27.65
CA GLN A 174 14.24 -10.04 27.93
C GLN A 174 15.02 -10.32 26.65
N ALA A 175 14.30 -10.64 25.56
CA ALA A 175 14.90 -10.88 24.26
C ALA A 175 15.26 -9.58 23.50
N ARG A 176 14.75 -8.43 23.97
CA ARG A 176 14.85 -7.12 23.32
C ARG A 176 14.43 -7.15 21.85
N THR A 177 13.37 -7.90 21.56
CA THR A 177 12.80 -8.00 20.22
C THR A 177 11.29 -8.27 20.31
N TYR A 178 10.59 -8.16 19.19
CA TYR A 178 9.17 -8.46 19.11
C TYR A 178 8.93 -9.96 18.99
N ARG A 179 7.81 -10.42 19.57
CA ARG A 179 7.40 -11.82 19.55
C ARG A 179 5.92 -11.98 19.22
N TYR A 180 5.57 -13.17 18.77
CA TYR A 180 4.19 -13.63 18.63
C TYR A 180 4.09 -15.12 18.96
N ASN A 181 2.88 -15.60 19.22
CA ASN A 181 2.62 -17.02 19.45
C ASN A 181 2.19 -17.70 18.14
N ALA A 182 2.85 -18.79 17.77
CA ALA A 182 2.43 -19.69 16.71
C ALA A 182 1.17 -20.48 17.11
N LEU A 183 0.59 -21.24 16.17
CA LEU A 183 -0.64 -22.01 16.38
C LEU A 183 -0.50 -23.12 17.44
N ASP A 184 0.70 -23.66 17.61
CA ASP A 184 1.02 -24.67 18.62
C ASP A 184 1.38 -24.06 19.99
N GLY A 185 1.32 -22.73 20.12
CA GLY A 185 1.71 -22.00 21.32
C GLY A 185 3.22 -21.74 21.44
N THR A 186 4.02 -22.12 20.43
CA THR A 186 5.44 -21.79 20.37
C THR A 186 5.62 -20.27 20.24
N VAL A 187 6.55 -19.71 21.02
CA VAL A 187 6.93 -18.30 20.90
C VAL A 187 7.88 -18.14 19.71
N CYS A 188 7.48 -17.30 18.76
CA CYS A 188 8.28 -16.91 17.61
C CYS A 188 8.71 -15.44 17.75
N TYR A 189 9.87 -15.10 17.21
CA TYR A 189 10.41 -13.75 17.23
C TYR A 189 10.41 -13.14 15.83
N VAL A 190 10.23 -11.82 15.78
CA VAL A 190 10.18 -10.99 14.58
C VAL A 190 11.49 -10.23 14.44
#